data_AF-A0A142X0R5-F1
#
_entry.id   AF-A0A142X0R5-F1
#
_cell.length_a   1.000
_cell.length_b   1.000
_cell.length_c   1.000
_cell.angle_alpha   90.00
_cell.angle_beta   90.00
_cell.angle_gamma   90.00
#
_symmetry.space_group_name_H-M   'P 1'
#
loop_
_entity.id
_entity.type
_entity.pdbx_description
1 polymer ?
#
loop_
_entity_poly.entity_id
_entity_poly.type
_entity_poly.pdbx_seq_one_letter_code
_entity_poly.pdbx_strand_id
1 'polypeptide(L)'
;MAVTLHTWHTASEAIAAFGEPGASETFCDGQFVVLPSTVLCFVTTGPTLEGAHVSSPTQVTWRPKPGTVRAHRDDYSWLPEPVREIYDRSAPEVRKLRTHHVLVRSRDDERFFYAGEAQLESYGSTRAAGGEWELAARFALRHKLPREVWRKLGGYSGWLVEVNHEARYVETGDLPEFERLVNELSLAEFSHLWMTRYEEDSLTLHTNARRGWLMYLRDPADSGLYARDLESDGATDTQEVFRCVCGIDLEFEAARTLPRELAQRAAIEFFQTGRLPECVPWDPEW
;
A
#
# COMPACT_ATOMS: atom_id res chain seq x y z
N MET A 1 28.66 8.46 13.86
CA MET A 1 28.29 7.02 13.91
C MET A 1 27.33 6.77 12.76
N ALA A 2 27.41 5.63 12.07
CA ALA A 2 26.44 5.30 11.03
C ALA A 2 25.14 4.79 11.67
N VAL A 3 23.98 5.21 11.16
CA VAL A 3 22.69 4.64 11.55
C VAL A 3 22.58 3.25 10.93
N THR A 4 22.29 2.24 11.77
CA THR A 4 22.10 0.85 11.32
C THR A 4 20.64 0.61 10.95
N LEU A 5 20.38 0.01 9.77
CA LEU A 5 19.04 -0.39 9.35
C LEU A 5 18.34 -1.20 10.45
N HIS A 6 17.05 -0.91 10.68
CA HIS A 6 16.21 -1.63 11.63
C HIS A 6 16.66 -1.56 13.09
N THR A 7 17.19 -0.41 13.50
CA THR A 7 17.52 -0.14 14.91
C THR A 7 16.86 1.14 15.40
N TRP A 8 16.72 1.26 16.72
CA TRP A 8 16.08 2.41 17.36
C TRP A 8 17.09 3.53 17.61
N HIS A 9 16.71 4.78 17.37
CA HIS A 9 17.53 5.99 17.52
C HIS A 9 16.67 7.12 18.08
N THR A 10 17.28 8.01 18.85
CA THR A 10 16.69 9.33 19.08
C THR A 10 16.76 10.17 17.78
N ALA A 11 15.95 11.21 17.67
CA ALA A 11 16.01 12.10 16.51
C ALA A 11 17.40 12.75 16.37
N SER A 12 18.01 13.16 17.49
CA SER A 12 19.34 13.77 17.51
C SER A 12 20.44 12.81 17.06
N GLU A 13 20.40 11.54 17.49
CA GLU A 13 21.34 10.51 17.02
C GLU A 13 21.24 10.30 15.51
N ALA A 14 20.01 10.21 14.98
CA ALA A 14 19.79 10.06 13.54
C ALA A 14 20.29 11.27 12.76
N ILE A 15 19.94 12.50 13.17
CA ILE A 15 20.39 13.72 12.49
C ILE A 15 21.93 13.79 12.45
N ALA A 16 22.59 13.56 13.59
CA ALA A 16 24.05 13.61 13.69
C ALA A 16 24.76 12.52 12.86
N ALA A 17 24.07 11.42 12.54
CA ALA A 17 24.63 10.35 11.71
C ALA A 17 24.57 10.63 10.21
N PHE A 18 23.62 11.46 9.76
CA PHE A 18 23.46 11.81 8.34
C PHE A 18 24.10 13.16 7.97
N GLY A 19 24.42 14.02 8.93
CA GLY A 19 25.12 15.28 8.67
C GLY A 19 25.39 16.11 9.93
N GLU A 20 26.05 17.26 9.73
CA GLU A 20 26.28 18.22 10.82
C GLU A 20 24.97 18.97 11.15
N PRO A 21 24.54 19.05 12.43
CA PRO A 21 23.29 19.69 12.82
C PRO A 21 23.15 21.17 12.37
N GLY A 22 24.27 21.89 12.23
CA GLY A 22 24.29 23.30 11.86
C GLY A 22 23.92 23.59 10.40
N ALA A 23 23.86 22.57 9.54
CA ALA A 23 23.51 22.70 8.12
C ALA A 23 22.11 22.16 7.79
N SER A 24 21.29 21.89 8.81
CA SER A 24 19.97 21.30 8.63
C SER A 24 18.85 22.35 8.65
N GLU A 25 17.86 22.17 7.78
CA GLU A 25 16.60 22.93 7.80
C GLU A 25 15.47 22.00 8.28
N THR A 26 14.60 22.51 9.15
CA THR A 26 13.48 21.73 9.70
C THR A 26 12.15 22.19 9.12
N PHE A 27 11.30 21.25 8.70
CA PHE A 27 9.97 21.52 8.15
C PHE A 27 8.90 20.70 8.86
N CYS A 28 7.65 21.16 8.77
CA CYS A 28 6.46 20.49 9.31
C CYS A 28 6.65 20.10 10.79
N ASP A 29 6.95 21.08 11.64
CA ASP A 29 7.19 20.89 13.09
C ASP A 29 8.30 19.87 13.41
N GLY A 30 9.34 19.83 12.58
CA GLY A 30 10.48 18.93 12.76
C GLY A 30 10.23 17.48 12.29
N GLN A 31 9.09 17.22 11.63
CA GLN A 31 8.85 15.92 11.00
C GLN A 31 9.74 15.70 9.76
N PHE A 32 10.27 16.77 9.17
CA PHE A 32 11.30 16.68 8.16
C PHE A 32 12.53 17.46 8.57
N VAL A 33 13.70 16.83 8.38
CA VAL A 33 15.00 17.47 8.50
C VAL A 33 15.72 17.33 7.16
N VAL A 34 15.98 18.45 6.50
CA VAL A 34 16.64 18.51 5.20
C VAL A 34 18.11 18.86 5.41
N LEU A 35 18.97 17.97 4.93
CA LEU A 35 20.43 18.06 4.92
C LEU A 35 20.89 18.25 3.45
N PRO A 36 22.17 18.59 3.19
CA PRO A 36 22.65 18.84 1.83
C PRO A 36 22.30 17.73 0.81
N SER A 37 22.45 16.47 1.19
CA SER A 37 22.22 15.29 0.34
C SER A 37 21.12 14.34 0.84
N THR A 38 20.42 14.70 1.92
CA THR A 38 19.53 13.76 2.63
C THR A 38 18.28 14.47 3.13
N VAL A 39 17.13 13.79 3.08
CA VAL A 39 15.89 14.20 3.75
C VAL A 39 15.52 13.13 4.77
N LEU A 40 15.50 13.47 6.05
CA LEU A 40 15.03 12.60 7.12
C LEU A 40 13.55 12.87 7.38
N CYS A 41 12.72 11.82 7.30
CA CYS A 41 11.30 11.87 7.60
C CYS A 41 11.01 11.15 8.92
N PHE A 42 10.61 11.91 9.94
CA PHE A 42 10.24 11.42 11.26
C PHE A 42 8.73 11.25 11.35
N VAL A 43 8.29 10.00 11.35
CA VAL A 43 6.88 9.61 11.35
C VAL A 43 6.49 9.07 12.71
N THR A 44 5.52 9.71 13.35
CA THR A 44 4.86 9.16 14.55
C THR A 44 3.51 8.61 14.11
N THR A 45 3.35 7.29 14.22
CA THR A 45 2.13 6.58 13.82
C THR A 45 1.00 6.83 14.80
N GLY A 46 -0.21 7.03 14.29
CA GLY A 46 -1.42 7.19 15.08
C GLY A 46 -2.21 5.89 15.25
N PRO A 47 -3.22 5.87 16.14
CA PRO A 47 -4.13 4.73 16.30
C PRO A 47 -5.14 4.60 15.16
N THR A 48 -5.32 5.65 14.35
CA THR A 48 -6.27 5.71 13.23
C THR A 48 -5.56 6.01 11.92
N LEU A 49 -6.19 5.62 10.80
CA LEU A 49 -5.72 5.91 9.45
C LEU A 49 -5.82 7.41 9.07
N GLU A 50 -6.48 8.21 9.90
CA GLU A 50 -6.59 9.67 9.74
C GLU A 50 -5.23 10.37 9.92
N GLY A 51 -4.32 9.76 10.69
CA GLY A 51 -2.96 10.24 10.91
C GLY A 51 -1.93 9.57 10.01
N ALA A 52 -0.66 9.93 10.24
CA ALA A 52 0.42 9.17 9.65
C ALA A 52 0.37 7.71 10.14
N HIS A 53 0.60 6.78 9.23
CA HIS A 53 0.51 5.35 9.51
C HIS A 53 1.43 4.58 8.57
N VAL A 54 1.71 3.34 8.92
CA VAL A 54 2.36 2.40 8.01
C VAL A 54 1.23 1.67 7.28
N SER A 55 1.11 1.84 5.97
CA SER A 55 0.02 1.26 5.17
C SER A 55 0.32 -0.17 4.76
N SER A 56 1.60 -0.50 4.58
CA SER A 56 2.09 -1.86 4.35
C SER A 56 3.51 -2.01 4.88
N PRO A 57 4.05 -3.23 5.00
CA PRO A 57 5.43 -3.46 5.44
C PRO A 57 6.49 -2.72 4.61
N THR A 58 6.20 -2.32 3.38
CA THR A 58 7.08 -1.50 2.53
C THR A 58 6.56 -0.09 2.27
N GLN A 59 5.47 0.37 2.91
CA GLN A 59 4.92 1.69 2.63
C GLN A 59 4.54 2.45 3.91
N VAL A 60 5.00 3.70 3.97
CA VAL A 60 4.67 4.64 5.06
C VAL A 60 3.91 5.81 4.48
N THR A 61 2.74 6.09 5.03
CA THR A 61 1.96 7.29 4.70
C THR A 61 2.19 8.33 5.79
N TRP A 62 2.83 9.44 5.42
CA TRP A 62 2.90 10.63 6.24
C TRP A 62 1.71 11.55 5.95
N ARG A 63 1.13 12.10 7.02
CA ARG A 63 0.09 13.13 6.95
C ARG A 63 0.51 14.32 7.81
N PRO A 64 0.29 15.56 7.36
CA PRO A 64 0.55 16.73 8.19
C PRO A 64 -0.48 16.82 9.31
N LYS A 65 -0.23 17.70 10.30
CA LYS A 65 -1.19 17.92 11.39
C LYS A 65 -2.54 18.45 10.85
N PRO A 66 -3.66 18.10 11.50
CA PRO A 66 -4.96 18.68 11.19
C PRO A 66 -4.90 20.21 11.16
N GLY A 67 -5.60 20.82 10.19
CA GLY A 67 -5.58 22.27 9.99
C GLY A 67 -4.40 22.80 9.17
N THR A 68 -3.51 21.94 8.66
CA THR A 68 -2.50 22.37 7.68
C THR A 68 -3.19 22.85 6.40
N VAL A 69 -3.15 24.16 6.16
CA VAL A 69 -3.81 24.80 5.01
C VAL A 69 -2.86 24.80 3.82
N ARG A 70 -3.41 24.60 2.61
CA ARG A 70 -2.66 24.81 1.37
C ARG A 70 -2.26 26.27 1.26
N ALA A 71 -0.98 26.54 1.02
CA ALA A 71 -0.49 27.90 0.82
C ALA A 71 -1.02 28.52 -0.48
N HIS A 72 -1.22 27.70 -1.52
CA HIS A 72 -1.74 28.13 -2.83
C HIS A 72 -2.83 27.21 -3.38
N ARG A 73 -3.59 27.75 -4.34
CA ARG A 73 -4.65 27.02 -5.04
C ARG A 73 -4.12 25.86 -5.89
N ASP A 74 -2.84 25.90 -6.27
CA ASP A 74 -2.16 24.80 -6.93
C ASP A 74 -1.93 23.65 -5.94
N ASP A 75 -2.49 22.48 -6.29
CA ASP A 75 -2.75 21.31 -5.43
C ASP A 75 -1.52 20.73 -4.69
N TYR A 76 -0.30 21.11 -5.08
CA TYR A 76 0.93 20.50 -4.59
C TYR A 76 1.73 21.37 -3.61
N SER A 77 1.33 22.63 -3.38
CA SER A 77 2.10 23.60 -2.59
C SER A 77 2.22 23.26 -1.08
N TRP A 78 1.43 22.31 -0.58
CA TRP A 78 1.36 21.99 0.85
C TRP A 78 2.56 21.20 1.37
N LEU A 79 3.22 20.39 0.53
CA LEU A 79 4.47 19.71 0.89
C LEU A 79 5.65 20.62 0.53
N PRO A 80 6.52 21.04 1.46
CA PRO A 80 7.61 21.98 1.15
C PRO A 80 8.55 21.46 0.05
N GLU A 81 8.90 22.31 -0.91
CA GLU A 81 9.80 21.94 -2.03
C GLU A 81 11.11 21.28 -1.58
N PRO A 82 11.81 21.74 -0.52
CA PRO A 82 13.03 21.08 -0.04
C PRO A 82 12.86 19.63 0.42
N VAL A 83 11.63 19.24 0.78
CA VAL A 83 11.25 17.89 1.23
C VAL A 83 10.91 16.97 0.06
N ARG A 84 10.57 17.51 -1.11
CA ARG A 84 10.21 16.72 -2.30
C ARG A 84 11.45 16.07 -2.92
N GLU A 85 11.22 15.18 -3.89
CA GLU A 85 12.32 14.69 -4.72
C GLU A 85 12.81 15.81 -5.65
N ILE A 86 14.08 16.18 -5.50
CA ILE A 86 14.73 17.17 -6.36
C ILE A 86 15.70 16.43 -7.27
N TYR A 87 15.59 16.70 -8.56
CA TYR A 87 16.42 16.10 -9.59
C TYR A 87 17.25 17.17 -10.28
N ASP A 88 18.54 16.90 -10.41
CA ASP A 88 19.45 17.66 -11.25
C ASP A 88 19.30 17.17 -12.69
N ARG A 89 18.84 18.08 -13.56
CA ARG A 89 18.65 17.85 -15.00
C ARG A 89 19.63 18.66 -15.84
N SER A 90 20.67 19.22 -15.23
CA SER A 90 21.69 19.99 -15.96
C SER A 90 22.60 19.09 -16.81
N ALA A 91 22.67 17.79 -16.49
CA ALA A 91 23.40 16.77 -17.23
C ALA A 91 22.45 15.87 -18.06
N PRO A 92 22.96 15.12 -19.06
CA PRO A 92 22.15 14.17 -19.84
C PRO A 92 21.50 13.07 -18.99
N GLU A 93 22.15 12.70 -17.88
CA GLU A 93 21.63 11.75 -16.91
C GLU A 93 20.93 12.50 -15.77
N VAL A 94 19.66 12.17 -15.53
CA VAL A 94 18.86 12.76 -14.45
C VAL A 94 19.35 12.20 -13.12
N ARG A 95 19.89 13.06 -12.25
CA ARG A 95 20.42 12.64 -10.95
C ARG A 95 19.53 13.11 -9.81
N LYS A 96 19.13 12.21 -8.91
CA LYS A 96 18.44 12.58 -7.66
C LYS A 96 19.43 13.30 -6.73
N LEU A 97 19.08 14.50 -6.27
CA LEU A 97 19.96 15.35 -5.45
C LEU A 97 19.97 14.96 -3.97
N ARG A 98 18.86 14.39 -3.48
CA ARG A 98 18.71 14.01 -2.06
C ARG A 98 18.06 12.65 -1.94
N THR A 99 18.54 11.83 -1.02
CA THR A 99 17.92 10.56 -0.67
C THR A 99 16.97 10.75 0.50
N HIS A 100 15.79 10.12 0.46
CA HIS A 100 14.85 10.14 1.57
C HIS A 100 15.11 8.95 2.49
N HIS A 101 15.04 9.20 3.79
CA HIS A 101 15.19 8.19 4.83
C HIS A 101 14.02 8.31 5.80
N VAL A 102 13.41 7.18 6.15
CA VAL A 102 12.23 7.16 7.01
C VAL A 102 12.58 6.60 8.38
N LEU A 103 12.14 7.31 9.42
CA LEU A 103 12.23 6.94 10.82
C LEU A 103 10.81 6.90 11.38
N VAL A 104 10.37 5.75 11.87
CA VAL A 104 8.99 5.52 12.34
C VAL A 104 8.95 5.24 13.83
N ARG A 105 7.88 5.62 14.50
CA ARG A 105 7.62 5.24 15.90
C ARG A 105 6.13 5.14 16.20
N SER A 106 5.78 4.48 17.30
CA SER A 106 4.47 4.66 17.93
C SER A 106 4.43 5.94 18.76
N ARG A 107 3.24 6.40 19.18
CA ARG A 107 3.11 7.59 20.05
C ARG A 107 3.78 7.41 21.41
N ASP A 108 3.85 6.17 21.90
CA ASP A 108 4.34 5.84 23.24
C ASP A 108 5.86 5.61 23.25
N ASP A 109 6.52 5.60 22.10
CA ASP A 109 7.97 5.42 21.98
C ASP A 109 8.71 6.76 21.94
N GLU A 110 9.72 6.92 22.79
CA GLU A 110 10.59 8.11 22.76
C GLU A 110 11.61 8.07 21.60
N ARG A 111 11.89 6.87 21.09
CA ARG A 111 12.87 6.61 20.02
C ARG A 111 12.17 6.26 18.71
N PHE A 112 12.84 6.53 17.61
CA PHE A 112 12.41 6.15 16.27
C PHE A 112 13.16 4.92 15.77
N PHE A 113 12.43 4.01 15.15
CA PHE A 113 12.97 2.89 14.39
C PHE A 113 13.37 3.38 13.00
N TYR A 114 14.63 3.17 12.62
CA TYR A 114 15.10 3.51 11.28
C TYR A 114 14.64 2.46 10.26
N ALA A 115 13.68 2.85 9.41
CA ALA A 115 13.06 2.02 8.38
C ALA A 115 13.87 1.94 7.08
N GLY A 116 14.94 2.72 6.95
CA GLY A 116 15.84 2.70 5.79
C GLY A 116 15.61 3.85 4.81
N GLU A 117 16.22 3.69 3.64
CA GLU A 117 15.98 4.53 2.46
C GLU A 117 14.54 4.37 1.96
N ALA A 118 13.99 5.44 1.42
CA ALA A 118 12.68 5.46 0.83
C ALA A 118 12.63 6.31 -0.45
N GLN A 119 11.61 6.06 -1.26
CA GLN A 119 11.21 6.88 -2.39
C GLN A 119 9.92 7.60 -2.03
N LEU A 120 9.83 8.91 -2.32
CA LEU A 120 8.56 9.63 -2.23
C LEU A 120 7.75 9.27 -3.47
N GLU A 121 6.88 8.27 -3.35
CA GLU A 121 6.13 7.67 -4.45
C GLU A 121 5.03 8.61 -4.96
N SER A 122 4.26 9.17 -4.03
CA SER A 122 3.19 10.10 -4.34
C SER A 122 2.98 11.06 -3.19
N TYR A 123 2.48 12.24 -3.49
CA TYR A 123 1.94 13.14 -2.50
C TYR A 123 0.81 13.92 -3.15
N GLY A 124 -0.24 14.15 -2.40
CA GLY A 124 -1.44 14.73 -2.97
C GLY A 124 -2.43 15.10 -1.91
N SER A 125 -3.63 15.40 -2.41
CA SER A 125 -4.72 15.79 -1.57
C SER A 125 -6.01 15.21 -2.12
N THR A 126 -6.82 14.68 -1.23
CA THR A 126 -8.13 14.13 -1.57
C THR A 126 -9.18 14.84 -0.75
N ARG A 127 -10.40 14.94 -1.27
CA ARG A 127 -11.50 15.56 -0.54
C ARG A 127 -12.20 14.47 0.26
N ALA A 128 -12.17 14.59 1.58
CA ALA A 128 -12.93 13.71 2.47
C ALA A 128 -14.44 13.89 2.22
N ALA A 129 -15.24 12.92 2.66
CA ALA A 129 -16.70 12.99 2.60
C ALA A 129 -17.27 14.24 3.30
N GLY A 130 -16.58 14.73 4.35
CA GLY A 130 -16.91 15.98 5.04
C GLY A 130 -16.53 17.26 4.29
N GLY A 131 -15.95 17.14 3.09
CA GLY A 131 -15.53 18.27 2.26
C GLY A 131 -14.16 18.85 2.61
N GLU A 132 -13.55 18.42 3.72
CA GLU A 132 -12.18 18.77 4.13
C GLU A 132 -11.13 18.12 3.23
N TRP A 133 -9.96 18.75 3.13
CA TRP A 133 -8.84 18.20 2.36
C TRP A 133 -7.98 17.30 3.22
N GLU A 134 -7.82 16.05 2.79
CA GLU A 134 -6.86 15.11 3.33
C GLU A 134 -5.56 15.19 2.54
N LEU A 135 -4.50 15.65 3.20
CA LEU A 135 -3.16 15.74 2.64
C LEU A 135 -2.35 14.50 3.03
N ALA A 136 -1.67 13.88 2.07
CA ALA A 136 -0.85 12.69 2.34
C ALA A 136 0.37 12.63 1.41
N ALA A 137 1.50 12.18 1.96
CA ALA A 137 2.69 11.79 1.21
C ALA A 137 3.00 10.33 1.50
N ARG A 138 3.12 9.52 0.45
CA ARG A 138 3.41 8.09 0.52
C ARG A 138 4.89 7.86 0.20
N PHE A 139 5.53 7.11 1.08
CA PHE A 139 6.93 6.73 0.96
C PHE A 139 7.01 5.22 0.78
N ALA A 140 7.58 4.77 -0.35
CA ALA A 140 7.93 3.38 -0.59
C ALA A 140 9.31 3.10 0.02
N LEU A 141 9.36 2.20 0.99
CA LEU A 141 10.58 1.77 1.66
C LEU A 141 11.37 0.82 0.78
N ARG A 142 12.69 1.00 0.73
CA ARG A 142 13.59 0.08 0.04
C ARG A 142 13.70 -1.28 0.73
N HIS A 143 13.44 -1.31 2.04
CA HIS A 143 13.49 -2.52 2.85
C HIS A 143 12.17 -2.70 3.59
N LYS A 144 11.66 -3.92 3.55
CA LYS A 144 10.47 -4.33 4.31
C LYS A 144 10.75 -4.20 5.81
N LEU A 145 9.83 -3.57 6.54
CA LEU A 145 9.87 -3.51 8.00
C LEU A 145 9.81 -4.92 8.58
N PRO A 146 10.61 -5.25 9.61
CA PRO A 146 10.48 -6.53 10.30
C PRO A 146 9.06 -6.73 10.83
N ARG A 147 8.52 -7.95 10.68
CA ARG A 147 7.14 -8.30 11.06
C ARG A 147 6.75 -7.86 12.47
N GLU A 148 7.65 -8.01 13.44
CA GLU A 148 7.39 -7.60 14.83
C GLU A 148 7.23 -6.08 14.97
N VAL A 149 8.04 -5.31 14.23
CA VAL A 149 7.98 -3.85 14.22
C VAL A 149 6.74 -3.38 13.47
N TRP A 150 6.41 -4.00 12.34
CA TRP A 150 5.17 -3.77 11.59
C TRP A 150 3.95 -3.93 12.50
N ARG A 151 3.85 -5.05 13.23
CA ARG A 151 2.76 -5.29 14.19
C ARG A 151 2.75 -4.26 15.33
N LYS A 152 3.91 -3.89 15.87
CA LYS A 152 4.02 -2.84 16.90
C LYS A 152 3.48 -1.49 16.41
N LEU A 153 3.59 -1.21 15.12
CA LEU A 153 3.14 0.04 14.49
C LEU A 153 1.67 -0.02 14.00
N GLY A 154 0.90 -1.01 14.45
CA GLY A 154 -0.53 -1.16 14.12
C GLY A 154 -0.81 -2.05 12.91
N GLY A 155 0.20 -2.74 12.39
CA GLY A 155 0.03 -3.73 11.34
C GLY A 155 -0.79 -4.95 11.78
N TYR A 156 -1.56 -5.52 10.86
CA TYR A 156 -2.34 -6.73 11.11
C TYR A 156 -1.46 -7.99 11.21
N SER A 157 -1.91 -8.99 11.98
CA SER A 157 -1.20 -10.27 12.22
C SER A 157 -1.41 -11.30 11.13
N GLY A 158 -2.61 -11.33 10.54
CA GLY A 158 -2.99 -12.27 9.49
C GLY A 158 -3.15 -11.59 8.14
N TRP A 159 -4.40 -11.46 7.71
CA TRP A 159 -4.81 -10.93 6.43
C TRP A 159 -5.56 -9.62 6.58
N LEU A 160 -5.31 -8.71 5.65
CA LEU A 160 -6.22 -7.63 5.34
C LEU A 160 -7.10 -8.11 4.18
N VAL A 161 -8.41 -8.19 4.43
CA VAL A 161 -9.41 -8.61 3.45
C VAL A 161 -10.38 -7.46 3.25
N GLU A 162 -10.51 -7.00 2.02
CA GLU A 162 -11.51 -6.01 1.62
C GLU A 162 -12.61 -6.70 0.83
N VAL A 163 -13.86 -6.54 1.26
CA VAL A 163 -15.04 -6.97 0.51
C VAL A 163 -15.86 -5.74 0.19
N ASN A 164 -16.04 -5.45 -1.09
CA ASN A 164 -16.85 -4.32 -1.55
C ASN A 164 -16.43 -2.99 -0.90
N HIS A 165 -15.12 -2.73 -0.82
CA HIS A 165 -14.52 -1.54 -0.21
C HIS A 165 -14.67 -1.45 1.32
N GLU A 166 -15.11 -2.54 1.97
CA GLU A 166 -15.09 -2.67 3.42
C GLU A 166 -13.91 -3.55 3.85
N ALA A 167 -12.91 -2.91 4.47
CA ALA A 167 -11.72 -3.57 4.97
C ALA A 167 -11.95 -4.25 6.33
N ARG A 168 -11.47 -5.50 6.46
CA ARG A 168 -11.52 -6.32 7.68
C ARG A 168 -10.18 -7.01 7.90
N TYR A 169 -9.83 -7.22 9.16
CA TYR A 169 -8.67 -8.04 9.54
C TYR A 169 -9.13 -9.45 9.87
N VAL A 170 -8.50 -10.45 9.26
CA VAL A 170 -8.79 -11.86 9.49
C VAL A 170 -7.51 -12.54 9.97
N GLU A 171 -7.58 -13.24 11.10
CA GLU A 171 -6.41 -13.92 11.66
C GLU A 171 -5.97 -15.09 10.76
N THR A 172 -4.67 -15.39 10.78
CA THR A 172 -4.16 -16.57 10.07
C THR A 172 -4.82 -17.84 10.60
N GLY A 173 -5.45 -18.60 9.71
CA GLY A 173 -6.12 -19.85 10.05
C GLY A 173 -7.59 -19.69 10.48
N ASP A 174 -8.12 -18.47 10.56
CA ASP A 174 -9.55 -18.23 10.79
C ASP A 174 -10.37 -18.44 9.50
N LEU A 175 -10.36 -19.68 9.03
CA LEU A 175 -11.08 -20.11 7.84
C LEU A 175 -12.59 -19.85 7.94
N PRO A 176 -13.28 -20.12 9.07
CA PRO A 176 -14.71 -19.86 9.17
C PRO A 176 -15.08 -18.39 8.92
N GLU A 177 -14.30 -17.45 9.47
CA GLU A 177 -14.53 -16.02 9.21
C GLU A 177 -14.26 -15.68 7.74
N PHE A 178 -13.17 -16.19 7.15
CA PHE A 178 -12.88 -15.93 5.75
C PHE A 178 -13.95 -16.51 4.80
N GLU A 179 -14.40 -17.74 5.04
CA GLU A 179 -15.50 -18.36 4.27
C GLU A 179 -16.79 -17.55 4.37
N ARG A 180 -17.08 -16.97 5.55
CA ARG A 180 -18.20 -16.05 5.73
C ARG A 180 -18.08 -14.84 4.81
N LEU A 181 -16.90 -14.22 4.70
CA LEU A 181 -16.64 -13.09 3.79
C LEU A 181 -16.77 -13.49 2.32
N VAL A 182 -16.26 -14.66 1.92
CA VAL A 182 -16.40 -15.16 0.55
C VAL A 182 -17.88 -15.41 0.20
N ASN A 183 -18.67 -15.90 1.16
CA ASN A 183 -20.11 -16.09 0.98
C ASN A 183 -20.87 -14.76 0.83
N GLU A 184 -20.39 -13.65 1.39
CA GLU A 184 -20.98 -12.32 1.17
C GLU A 184 -20.93 -11.92 -0.31
N LEU A 185 -19.92 -12.37 -1.07
CA LEU A 185 -19.83 -12.10 -2.51
C LEU A 185 -21.08 -12.60 -3.21
N SER A 186 -21.57 -13.80 -2.87
CA SER A 186 -22.74 -14.44 -3.49
C SER A 186 -24.07 -13.74 -3.20
N LEU A 187 -24.10 -12.79 -2.25
CA LEU A 187 -25.32 -12.05 -1.90
C LEU A 187 -25.64 -10.92 -2.91
N ALA A 188 -24.67 -10.54 -3.74
CA ALA A 188 -24.84 -9.51 -4.76
C ALA A 188 -24.56 -10.06 -6.17
N GLU A 189 -25.17 -9.38 -7.15
CA GLU A 189 -24.89 -9.64 -8.56
C GLU A 189 -23.44 -9.35 -8.90
N PHE A 190 -22.91 -8.21 -8.43
CA PHE A 190 -21.51 -7.84 -8.56
C PHE A 190 -20.85 -7.74 -7.20
N SER A 191 -19.61 -8.20 -7.09
CA SER A 191 -18.81 -8.03 -5.87
C SER A 191 -17.33 -7.96 -6.18
N HIS A 192 -16.59 -7.40 -5.23
CA HIS A 192 -15.15 -7.27 -5.27
C HIS A 192 -14.58 -7.78 -3.95
N LEU A 193 -13.60 -8.67 -4.03
CA LEU A 193 -12.75 -9.08 -2.91
C LEU A 193 -11.30 -8.75 -3.27
N TRP A 194 -10.59 -8.15 -2.33
CA TRP A 194 -9.14 -8.02 -2.38
C TRP A 194 -8.56 -8.49 -1.06
N MET A 195 -7.44 -9.21 -1.10
CA MET A 195 -6.77 -9.64 0.12
C MET A 195 -5.26 -9.63 -0.01
N THR A 196 -4.59 -9.27 1.08
CA THR A 196 -3.13 -9.28 1.19
C THR A 196 -2.71 -9.60 2.62
N ARG A 197 -1.41 -9.83 2.79
CA ARG A 197 -0.77 -10.14 4.07
C ARG A 197 0.58 -9.43 4.17
N TYR A 198 1.32 -9.70 5.24
CA TYR A 198 2.66 -9.13 5.45
C TYR A 198 3.65 -9.38 4.30
N GLU A 199 3.53 -10.51 3.61
CA GLU A 199 4.34 -10.84 2.43
C GLU A 199 4.12 -9.87 1.25
N GLU A 200 3.01 -9.12 1.25
CA GLU A 200 2.58 -8.16 0.21
C GLU A 200 2.29 -8.78 -1.15
N ASP A 201 2.20 -10.11 -1.23
CA ASP A 201 1.42 -10.75 -2.27
C ASP A 201 -0.06 -10.47 -2.03
N SER A 202 -0.83 -10.41 -3.12
CA SER A 202 -2.26 -10.15 -3.04
C SER A 202 -3.06 -10.89 -4.10
N LEU A 203 -4.33 -11.12 -3.78
CA LEU A 203 -5.30 -11.70 -4.69
C LEU A 203 -6.51 -10.78 -4.78
N THR A 204 -6.88 -10.45 -6.01
CA THR A 204 -8.09 -9.70 -6.36
C THR A 204 -9.08 -10.64 -7.04
N LEU A 205 -10.34 -10.58 -6.63
CA LEU A 205 -11.46 -11.28 -7.21
C LEU A 205 -12.61 -10.31 -7.49
N HIS A 206 -12.97 -10.15 -8.76
CA HIS A 206 -14.23 -9.54 -9.15
C HIS A 206 -15.22 -10.63 -9.53
N THR A 207 -16.44 -10.62 -8.99
CA THR A 207 -17.50 -11.56 -9.39
C THR A 207 -18.67 -10.85 -10.03
N ASN A 208 -19.27 -11.46 -11.05
CA ASN A 208 -20.64 -11.19 -11.46
C ASN A 208 -21.56 -12.35 -11.02
N ALA A 209 -22.80 -12.41 -11.53
CA ALA A 209 -23.75 -13.44 -11.14
C ALA A 209 -23.25 -14.89 -11.40
N ARG A 210 -22.37 -15.08 -12.39
CA ARG A 210 -22.00 -16.40 -12.90
C ARG A 210 -20.49 -16.65 -12.94
N ARG A 211 -19.68 -15.61 -13.06
CA ARG A 211 -18.24 -15.71 -13.33
C ARG A 211 -17.42 -14.89 -12.35
N GLY A 212 -16.14 -15.23 -12.25
CA GLY A 212 -15.15 -14.51 -11.47
C GLY A 212 -13.92 -14.19 -12.30
N TRP A 213 -13.41 -12.97 -12.21
CA TRP A 213 -12.10 -12.58 -12.72
C TRP A 213 -11.11 -12.51 -11.56
N LEU A 214 -9.96 -13.15 -11.73
CA LEU A 214 -8.91 -13.25 -10.71
C LEU A 214 -7.62 -12.62 -11.22
N MET A 215 -6.98 -11.85 -10.35
CA MET A 215 -5.63 -11.35 -10.53
C MET A 215 -4.82 -11.62 -9.26
N TYR A 216 -3.61 -12.12 -9.42
CA TYR A 216 -2.65 -12.33 -8.33
C TYR A 216 -1.42 -11.45 -8.57
N LEU A 217 -0.98 -10.75 -7.53
CA LEU A 217 0.26 -9.96 -7.53
C LEU A 217 1.25 -10.60 -6.57
N ARG A 218 2.49 -10.84 -7.02
CA ARG A 218 3.59 -11.36 -6.19
C ARG A 218 4.12 -10.30 -5.22
N ASP A 219 4.05 -9.04 -5.61
CA ASP A 219 4.42 -7.87 -4.83
C ASP A 219 3.68 -6.63 -5.39
N PRO A 220 3.70 -5.47 -4.69
CA PRO A 220 2.94 -4.29 -5.10
C PRO A 220 3.32 -3.69 -6.47
N ALA A 221 4.50 -4.01 -7.00
CA ALA A 221 4.96 -3.52 -8.30
C ALA A 221 4.79 -4.55 -9.43
N ASP A 222 4.23 -5.73 -9.14
CA ASP A 222 4.00 -6.79 -10.12
C ASP A 222 2.94 -6.38 -11.16
N SER A 223 3.11 -6.82 -12.41
CA SER A 223 2.12 -6.65 -13.48
C SER A 223 0.92 -7.58 -13.35
N GLY A 224 1.06 -8.61 -12.50
CA GLY A 224 0.03 -9.57 -12.16
C GLY A 224 0.01 -10.82 -13.01
N LEU A 225 -0.51 -11.88 -12.42
CA LEU A 225 -0.90 -13.12 -13.06
C LEU A 225 -2.43 -13.17 -13.10
N TYR A 226 -2.98 -13.69 -14.19
CA TYR A 226 -4.42 -13.72 -14.43
C TYR A 226 -4.87 -15.16 -14.62
N ALA A 227 -5.99 -15.53 -14.01
CA ALA A 227 -6.54 -16.87 -14.19
C ALA A 227 -7.22 -17.01 -15.55
N ARG A 228 -7.25 -18.24 -16.08
CA ARG A 228 -7.84 -18.55 -17.39
C ARG A 228 -8.83 -19.72 -17.29
N ASP A 229 -9.89 -19.69 -18.07
CA ASP A 229 -10.80 -20.84 -18.19
C ASP A 229 -10.41 -21.66 -19.43
N LEU A 230 -9.72 -22.78 -19.19
CA LEU A 230 -9.26 -23.70 -20.25
C LEU A 230 -10.40 -24.51 -20.86
N GLU A 231 -11.55 -24.58 -20.18
CA GLU A 231 -12.74 -25.29 -20.65
C GLU A 231 -13.69 -24.36 -21.42
N SER A 232 -13.37 -23.07 -21.50
CA SER A 232 -14.19 -22.12 -22.24
C SER A 232 -14.10 -22.41 -23.74
N ASP A 233 -15.17 -23.02 -24.27
CA ASP A 233 -15.46 -23.08 -25.71
C ASP A 233 -15.81 -21.71 -26.30
N GLY A 234 -15.81 -20.66 -25.47
CA GLY A 234 -16.26 -19.32 -25.83
C GLY A 234 -15.56 -18.79 -27.06
N ALA A 235 -16.34 -18.30 -28.02
CA ALA A 235 -15.80 -17.43 -29.05
C ALA A 235 -15.01 -16.31 -28.37
N THR A 236 -13.80 -16.05 -28.88
CA THR A 236 -12.84 -15.06 -28.35
C THR A 236 -13.43 -13.68 -28.15
N ASP A 237 -14.59 -13.40 -28.75
CA ASP A 237 -15.25 -12.10 -28.77
C ASP A 237 -16.31 -11.93 -27.67
N THR A 238 -16.57 -12.95 -26.84
CA THR A 238 -17.52 -12.81 -25.73
C THR A 238 -16.88 -12.09 -24.54
N GLN A 239 -17.46 -10.96 -24.14
CA GLN A 239 -17.02 -10.18 -22.99
C GLN A 239 -17.93 -10.44 -21.79
N GLU A 240 -17.32 -10.60 -20.62
CA GLU A 240 -17.97 -10.62 -19.32
C GLU A 240 -17.82 -9.25 -18.66
N VAL A 241 -18.92 -8.74 -18.12
CA VAL A 241 -18.93 -7.47 -17.42
C VAL A 241 -18.90 -7.72 -15.91
N PHE A 242 -18.05 -6.96 -15.24
CA PHE A 242 -17.97 -6.85 -13.80
C PHE A 242 -18.18 -5.39 -13.41
N ARG A 243 -18.69 -5.16 -12.21
CA ARG A 243 -18.88 -3.81 -11.68
C ARG A 243 -18.25 -3.71 -10.31
N CYS A 244 -17.38 -2.74 -10.14
CA CYS A 244 -16.90 -2.37 -8.83
C CYS A 244 -17.95 -1.52 -8.11
N VAL A 245 -18.02 -1.58 -6.77
CA VAL A 245 -18.99 -0.78 -5.99
C VAL A 245 -18.76 0.73 -6.11
N CYS A 246 -17.59 1.15 -6.61
CA CYS A 246 -17.32 2.54 -6.98
C CYS A 246 -17.95 2.97 -8.32
N GLY A 247 -18.69 2.08 -9.00
CA GLY A 247 -19.40 2.36 -10.24
C GLY A 247 -18.55 2.21 -11.51
N ILE A 248 -17.33 1.67 -11.40
CA ILE A 248 -16.48 1.36 -12.55
C ILE A 248 -16.88 0.00 -13.11
N ASP A 249 -17.24 0.00 -14.40
CA ASP A 249 -17.45 -1.22 -15.16
C ASP A 249 -16.09 -1.73 -15.69
N LEU A 250 -15.87 -3.03 -15.57
CA LEU A 250 -14.69 -3.74 -16.04
C LEU A 250 -15.15 -4.82 -17.03
N GLU A 251 -14.56 -4.82 -18.22
CA GLU A 251 -14.88 -5.77 -19.29
C GLU A 251 -13.69 -6.68 -19.53
N PHE A 252 -13.91 -7.98 -19.51
CA PHE A 252 -12.88 -8.99 -19.77
C PHE A 252 -13.40 -10.05 -20.72
N GLU A 253 -12.51 -10.60 -21.55
CA GLU A 253 -12.84 -11.78 -22.37
C GLU A 253 -13.30 -12.93 -21.47
N ALA A 254 -14.38 -13.64 -21.86
CA ALA A 254 -14.93 -14.74 -21.08
C ALA A 254 -13.90 -15.84 -20.80
N ALA A 255 -12.97 -16.08 -21.72
CA ALA A 255 -11.85 -17.03 -21.56
C ALA A 255 -10.85 -16.63 -20.44
N ARG A 256 -10.87 -15.37 -20.00
CA ARG A 256 -10.06 -14.82 -18.90
C ARG A 256 -10.85 -14.70 -17.60
N THR A 257 -11.99 -15.40 -17.51
CA THR A 257 -12.84 -15.44 -16.32
C THR A 257 -13.20 -16.89 -16.03
N LEU A 258 -13.44 -17.22 -14.76
CA LEU A 258 -13.74 -18.57 -14.30
C LEU A 258 -15.21 -18.71 -13.90
N PRO A 259 -15.75 -19.93 -13.74
CA PRO A 259 -17.00 -20.11 -12.98
C PRO A 259 -16.87 -19.46 -11.60
N ARG A 260 -17.89 -18.75 -11.14
CA ARG A 260 -17.86 -17.98 -9.88
C ARG A 260 -17.42 -18.83 -8.70
N GLU A 261 -17.97 -20.04 -8.58
CA GLU A 261 -17.67 -20.96 -7.48
C GLU A 261 -16.21 -21.41 -7.50
N LEU A 262 -15.63 -21.60 -8.69
CA LEU A 262 -14.22 -21.96 -8.84
C LEU A 262 -13.32 -20.77 -8.45
N ALA A 263 -13.69 -19.56 -8.83
CA ALA A 263 -12.96 -18.35 -8.44
C ALA A 263 -13.00 -18.12 -6.92
N GLN A 264 -14.16 -18.35 -6.28
CA GLN A 264 -14.31 -18.29 -4.82
C GLN A 264 -13.47 -19.36 -4.12
N ARG A 265 -13.44 -20.59 -4.65
CA ARG A 265 -12.56 -21.65 -4.14
C ARG A 265 -11.08 -21.27 -4.21
N ALA A 266 -10.64 -20.62 -5.29
CA ALA A 266 -9.27 -20.14 -5.41
C ALA A 266 -8.92 -19.10 -4.33
N ALA A 267 -9.85 -18.19 -4.00
CA ALA A 267 -9.66 -17.25 -2.89
C ALA A 267 -9.52 -17.95 -1.54
N ILE A 268 -10.33 -18.98 -1.28
CA ILE A 268 -10.24 -19.81 -0.07
C ILE A 268 -8.89 -20.55 -0.01
N GLU A 269 -8.46 -21.14 -1.11
CA GLU A 269 -7.16 -21.82 -1.19
C GLU A 269 -6.01 -20.84 -0.93
N PHE A 270 -6.05 -19.63 -1.49
CA PHE A 270 -5.04 -18.60 -1.24
C PHE A 270 -4.96 -18.24 0.25
N PHE A 271 -6.10 -18.05 0.91
CA PHE A 271 -6.16 -17.75 2.34
C PHE A 271 -5.54 -18.86 3.19
N GLN A 272 -5.85 -20.12 2.87
CA GLN A 272 -5.38 -21.29 3.62
C GLN A 272 -3.89 -21.56 3.43
N THR A 273 -3.42 -21.48 2.19
CA THR A 273 -2.06 -21.91 1.83
C THR A 273 -1.07 -20.76 1.83
N GLY A 274 -1.55 -19.54 1.58
CA GLY A 274 -0.70 -18.40 1.32
C GLY A 274 0.19 -18.61 0.10
N ARG A 275 -0.31 -19.30 -0.93
CA ARG A 275 0.42 -19.57 -2.18
C ARG A 275 -0.54 -19.35 -3.35
N LEU A 276 0.02 -19.10 -4.52
CA LEU A 276 -0.75 -19.02 -5.76
C LEU A 276 -1.70 -20.25 -5.85
N PRO A 277 -3.03 -20.05 -5.92
CA PRO A 277 -4.00 -21.15 -5.91
C PRO A 277 -3.76 -22.14 -7.05
N GLU A 278 -3.64 -23.42 -6.71
CA GLU A 278 -3.42 -24.50 -7.68
C GLU A 278 -4.73 -25.00 -8.29
N CYS A 279 -5.89 -24.69 -7.69
CA CYS A 279 -7.18 -25.13 -8.23
C CYS A 279 -7.60 -24.41 -9.52
N VAL A 280 -6.83 -23.43 -10.01
CA VAL A 280 -7.09 -22.70 -11.25
C VAL A 280 -5.80 -22.58 -12.08
N PRO A 281 -5.89 -22.55 -13.41
CA PRO A 281 -4.72 -22.31 -14.24
C PRO A 281 -4.45 -20.80 -14.36
N TRP A 282 -3.18 -20.44 -14.30
CA TRP A 282 -2.69 -19.06 -14.37
C TRP A 282 -1.92 -18.84 -15.66
N ASP A 283 -2.08 -17.68 -16.28
CA ASP A 283 -1.32 -17.27 -17.45
C ASP A 283 0.01 -16.62 -17.02
N PRO A 284 1.18 -17.23 -17.32
CA PRO A 284 2.47 -16.68 -16.96
C PRO A 284 2.95 -15.58 -17.93
N GLU A 285 2.31 -15.42 -19.09
CA GLU A 285 2.73 -14.50 -20.14
C GLU A 285 1.73 -13.35 -20.28
N TRP A 286 2.11 -12.19 -19.76
CA TRP A 286 1.47 -10.90 -19.98
C TRP A 286 2.49 -9.84 -20.37
#